data_AF-A0A6C0J525-F1
#
_entry.id   AF-A0A6C0J525-F1
#
_cell.length_a   1.000
_cell.length_b   1.000
_cell.length_c   1.000
_cell.angle_alpha   90.00
_cell.angle_beta   90.00
_cell.angle_gamma   90.00
#
_symmetry.space_group_name_H-M   'P 1'
#
loop_
_entity.id
_entity.type
_entity.pdbx_description
1 polymer ?
#
loop_
_entity_poly.entity_id
_entity_poly.type
_entity_poly.pdbx_seq_one_letter_code
_entity_poly.pdbx_strand_id
1 'polypeptide(L)'
;MSSFENIQTTFNNALNKIENGLQLMFTDTKEKFDQNKPKNNIFNYVNSINNDELFIYLLLIAAIVFISSTVAINSSVIIGLIAAFIVIYFLRERKIALGDNFEMEHENKLEHDIFSTAKNMHIDASIIDLLFSIKEYKNYNPEVFVLLTKHIDNLLRIESDLEKGTMYPYHMFDIAKTFHKKTLNAVHSMIHSIPYSRNSDKKHTKILEEFNILLAKHMSKIKYLADKIDATTPINTASRPKYDDKVSGQDSIYEQNYEFFN
;
A
#
# COMPACT_ATOMS: atom_id res chain seq x y z
N MET A 1 -26.13 -2.30 -52.04
CA MET A 1 -25.35 -1.78 -50.89
C MET A 1 -23.99 -2.41 -50.94
N SER A 2 -22.97 -1.59 -51.17
CA SER A 2 -21.60 -2.07 -51.41
C SER A 2 -20.97 -2.55 -50.10
N SER A 3 -20.09 -3.55 -50.15
CA SER A 3 -19.35 -4.03 -48.98
C SER A 3 -18.62 -2.92 -48.22
N PHE A 4 -18.29 -1.83 -48.93
CA PHE A 4 -17.65 -0.64 -48.40
C PHE A 4 -18.57 0.17 -47.46
N GLU A 5 -19.85 0.32 -47.79
CA GLU A 5 -20.82 1.02 -46.94
C GLU A 5 -21.00 0.31 -45.59
N ASN A 6 -21.06 -1.03 -45.60
CA ASN A 6 -21.18 -1.82 -44.37
C ASN A 6 -19.94 -1.72 -43.47
N ILE A 7 -18.74 -1.63 -44.06
CA ILE A 7 -17.50 -1.44 -43.30
C ILE A 7 -17.48 -0.06 -42.66
N GLN A 8 -17.88 0.98 -43.41
CA GLN A 8 -17.90 2.35 -42.90
C GLN A 8 -18.94 2.53 -41.78
N THR A 9 -20.11 1.92 -41.88
CA THR A 9 -21.11 1.95 -40.81
C THR A 9 -20.64 1.19 -39.56
N THR A 10 -19.94 0.06 -39.74
CA THR A 10 -19.41 -0.71 -38.62
C THR A 10 -18.31 0.05 -37.89
N PHE A 11 -17.42 0.71 -38.64
CA PHE A 11 -16.37 1.56 -38.08
C PHE A 11 -16.92 2.75 -37.30
N ASN A 12 -17.90 3.46 -37.86
CA ASN A 12 -18.54 4.60 -37.18
C ASN A 12 -19.28 4.17 -35.91
N ASN A 13 -19.95 3.01 -35.93
CA ASN A 13 -20.60 2.46 -34.74
C ASN A 13 -19.59 2.06 -33.64
N ALA A 14 -18.40 1.58 -34.01
CA ALA A 14 -17.33 1.28 -33.07
C ALA A 14 -16.75 2.56 -32.44
N LEU A 15 -16.52 3.61 -33.24
CA LEU A 15 -16.06 4.91 -32.73
C LEU A 15 -17.06 5.53 -31.76
N ASN A 16 -18.35 5.54 -32.08
CA ASN A 16 -19.38 6.07 -31.19
C ASN A 16 -19.47 5.29 -29.87
N LYS A 17 -19.24 3.97 -29.88
CA LYS A 17 -19.18 3.16 -28.64
C LYS A 17 -17.97 3.50 -27.78
N ILE A 18 -16.81 3.73 -28.41
CA ILE A 18 -15.58 4.12 -27.70
C ILE A 18 -15.74 5.51 -27.09
N GLU A 19 -16.29 6.47 -27.83
CA GLU A 19 -16.53 7.84 -27.35
C GLU A 19 -17.50 7.86 -26.16
N ASN A 20 -18.62 7.13 -26.26
CA ASN A 20 -19.57 7.01 -25.16
C ASN A 20 -18.98 6.29 -23.92
N GLY A 21 -18.13 5.28 -24.13
CA GLY A 21 -17.42 4.59 -23.05
C GLY A 21 -16.41 5.48 -22.34
N LEU A 22 -15.67 6.30 -23.09
CA LEU A 22 -14.75 7.30 -22.54
C LEU A 22 -15.51 8.38 -21.78
N GLN A 23 -16.60 8.91 -22.32
CA GLN A 23 -17.42 9.89 -21.60
C GLN A 23 -17.95 9.33 -20.28
N LEU A 24 -18.47 8.09 -20.25
CA LEU A 24 -18.93 7.48 -19.00
C LEU A 24 -17.80 7.29 -17.98
N MET A 25 -16.59 6.92 -18.41
CA MET A 25 -15.42 6.84 -17.52
C MET A 25 -15.02 8.19 -16.93
N PHE A 26 -15.04 9.26 -17.73
CA PHE A 26 -14.70 10.62 -17.26
C PHE A 26 -15.80 11.27 -16.43
N THR A 27 -17.06 10.86 -16.60
CA THR A 27 -18.18 11.41 -15.81
C THR A 27 -18.28 10.74 -14.44
N ASP A 28 -18.09 9.41 -14.36
CA ASP A 28 -18.09 8.65 -13.09
C ASP A 28 -16.90 9.04 -12.18
N THR A 29 -15.74 9.35 -12.76
CA THR A 29 -14.58 9.87 -11.99
C THR A 29 -14.83 11.28 -11.45
N LYS A 30 -15.55 12.14 -12.18
CA LYS A 30 -15.85 13.51 -11.75
C LYS A 30 -16.93 13.56 -10.68
N GLU A 31 -17.96 12.71 -10.76
CA GLU A 31 -18.99 12.59 -9.72
C GLU A 31 -18.45 12.02 -8.40
N LYS A 32 -17.52 11.04 -8.46
CA LYS A 32 -16.84 10.52 -7.26
C LYS A 32 -15.94 11.57 -6.61
N PHE A 33 -15.40 12.51 -7.39
CA PHE A 33 -14.56 13.60 -6.86
C PHE A 33 -15.37 14.71 -6.17
N ASP A 34 -16.58 15.02 -6.65
CA ASP A 34 -17.41 16.09 -6.07
C ASP A 34 -18.21 15.67 -4.82
N GLN A 35 -18.44 14.37 -4.60
CA GLN A 35 -19.17 13.89 -3.42
C GLN A 35 -18.34 13.89 -2.12
N ASN A 36 -17.02 13.99 -2.21
CA ASN A 36 -16.12 14.04 -1.04
C ASN A 36 -15.71 15.45 -0.64
N LYS A 37 -16.25 16.51 -1.27
CA LYS A 37 -16.03 17.88 -0.81
C LYS A 37 -16.96 18.15 0.37
N PRO A 38 -16.47 18.29 1.61
CA PRO A 38 -17.33 18.58 2.74
C PRO A 38 -18.08 19.88 2.46
N LYS A 39 -19.42 19.80 2.41
CA LYS A 39 -20.28 20.98 2.39
C LYS A 39 -20.01 21.74 3.69
N ASN A 40 -19.20 22.79 3.60
CA ASN A 40 -18.81 23.68 4.69
C ASN A 40 -20.05 24.32 5.33
N ASN A 41 -20.67 23.61 6.25
CA ASN A 41 -21.70 24.14 7.13
C ASN A 41 -21.17 24.01 8.55
N ILE A 42 -21.03 25.14 9.26
CA ILE A 42 -20.40 25.22 10.59
C ILE A 42 -21.08 24.25 11.59
N PHE A 43 -22.37 23.99 11.40
CA PHE A 43 -23.14 23.01 12.18
C PHE A 43 -22.65 21.56 12.02
N ASN A 44 -22.26 21.14 10.82
CA ASN A 44 -21.72 19.80 10.59
C ASN A 44 -20.31 19.67 11.16
N TYR A 45 -19.53 20.76 11.13
CA TYR A 45 -18.22 20.78 11.75
C TYR A 45 -18.32 20.58 13.27
N VAL A 46 -19.20 21.31 13.96
CA VAL A 46 -19.39 21.17 15.41
C VAL A 46 -19.86 19.77 15.81
N ASN A 47 -20.73 19.14 15.02
CA ASN A 47 -21.19 17.77 15.28
C ASN A 47 -20.17 16.68 14.88
N SER A 48 -19.17 17.00 14.07
CA SER A 48 -18.10 16.06 13.70
C SER A 48 -16.91 16.04 14.66
N ILE A 49 -16.88 16.97 15.63
CA ILE A 49 -15.80 17.05 16.61
C ILE A 49 -15.93 15.88 17.60
N ASN A 50 -14.84 15.14 17.78
CA ASN A 50 -14.77 14.01 18.70
C ASN A 50 -14.90 14.50 20.16
N ASN A 51 -15.49 13.70 21.06
CA ASN A 51 -15.78 14.14 22.43
C ASN A 51 -14.52 14.57 23.21
N ASP A 52 -13.38 13.93 22.95
CA ASP A 52 -12.10 14.28 23.56
C ASP A 52 -11.60 15.66 23.10
N GLU A 53 -11.79 16.00 21.83
CA GLU A 53 -11.43 17.32 21.28
C GLU A 53 -12.37 18.41 21.80
N LEU A 54 -13.66 18.09 21.94
CA LEU A 54 -14.66 19.01 22.49
C LEU A 54 -14.33 19.39 23.93
N PHE A 55 -13.88 18.43 24.75
CA PHE A 55 -13.40 18.69 26.11
C PHE A 55 -12.20 19.65 26.13
N ILE A 56 -11.23 19.44 25.24
CA ILE A 56 -10.07 20.34 25.10
C ILE A 56 -10.52 21.76 24.74
N TYR A 57 -11.45 21.92 23.80
CA TYR A 57 -11.98 23.23 23.43
C TYR A 57 -12.70 23.92 24.58
N LEU A 58 -13.48 23.18 25.37
CA LEU A 58 -14.20 23.72 26.53
C LEU A 58 -13.22 24.19 27.62
N LEU A 59 -12.15 23.43 27.85
CA LEU A 59 -11.06 23.80 28.77
C LEU A 59 -10.33 25.07 28.28
N LEU A 60 -10.10 25.18 26.97
CA LEU A 60 -9.47 26.35 26.35
C LEU A 60 -10.32 27.62 26.51
N ILE A 61 -11.65 27.51 26.32
CA ILE A 61 -12.59 28.61 26.56
C ILE A 61 -12.59 29.01 28.04
N ALA A 62 -12.65 28.04 28.95
CA ALA A 62 -12.60 28.30 30.39
C ALA A 62 -11.29 28.99 30.81
N ALA A 63 -10.16 28.57 30.24
CA ALA A 63 -8.86 29.20 30.48
C ALA A 63 -8.81 30.64 29.96
N ILE A 64 -9.37 30.91 28.77
CA ILE A 64 -9.45 32.28 28.21
C ILE A 64 -10.30 33.17 29.12
N VAL A 65 -11.46 32.70 29.58
CA VAL A 65 -12.34 33.44 30.49
C VAL A 65 -11.63 33.71 31.82
N PHE A 66 -10.92 32.71 32.37
CA PHE A 66 -10.18 32.84 33.62
C PHE A 66 -9.04 33.87 33.52
N ILE A 67 -8.24 33.82 32.45
CA ILE A 67 -7.15 34.78 32.21
C ILE A 67 -7.70 36.18 31.97
N SER A 68 -8.81 36.30 31.23
CA SER A 68 -9.48 37.58 30.98
C SER A 68 -10.05 38.21 32.25
N SER A 69 -10.39 37.39 33.26
CA SER A 69 -10.91 37.88 34.55
C SER A 69 -9.81 38.35 35.51
N THR A 70 -8.56 37.94 35.30
CA THR A 70 -7.43 38.20 36.21
C THR A 70 -6.44 39.22 35.67
N VAL A 71 -6.37 39.41 34.35
CA VAL A 71 -5.44 40.34 33.71
C VAL A 71 -6.21 41.53 33.13
N ALA A 72 -5.82 42.75 33.50
CA ALA A 72 -6.33 43.95 32.86
C ALA A 72 -5.97 43.90 31.36
N ILE A 73 -6.99 43.82 30.50
CA ILE A 73 -6.81 43.66 29.06
C ILE A 73 -6.24 44.95 28.49
N ASN A 74 -4.92 45.00 28.37
CA ASN A 74 -4.22 46.05 27.65
C ASN A 74 -4.20 45.73 26.16
N SER A 75 -4.15 46.78 25.32
CA SER A 75 -4.06 46.64 23.86
C SER A 75 -2.92 45.73 23.40
N SER A 76 -1.80 45.72 24.13
CA SER A 76 -0.67 44.81 23.91
C SER A 76 -1.04 43.33 24.02
N VAL A 77 -1.94 42.95 24.94
CA VAL A 77 -2.39 41.57 25.13
C VAL A 77 -3.25 41.13 23.94
N ILE A 78 -4.14 42.00 23.46
CA ILE A 78 -5.01 41.72 22.31
C ILE A 78 -4.16 41.49 21.04
N ILE A 79 -3.16 42.34 20.80
CA ILE A 79 -2.25 42.20 19.64
C ILE A 79 -1.43 40.92 19.74
N GLY A 80 -0.92 40.58 20.93
CA GLY A 80 -0.20 39.32 21.14
C GLY A 80 -1.06 38.09 20.88
N LEU A 81 -2.34 38.15 21.25
CA LEU A 81 -3.30 37.06 21.05
C LEU A 81 -3.65 36.87 19.57
N ILE A 82 -3.85 37.95 18.82
CA ILE A 82 -4.03 37.92 17.36
C ILE A 82 -2.78 37.34 16.67
N ALA A 83 -1.59 37.80 17.04
CA ALA A 83 -0.33 37.27 16.49
C ALA A 83 -0.16 35.78 16.81
N ALA A 84 -0.48 35.35 18.02
CA ALA A 84 -0.45 33.93 18.41
C ALA A 84 -1.43 33.09 17.58
N PHE A 85 -2.66 33.57 17.35
CA PHE A 85 -3.61 32.88 16.47
C PHE A 85 -3.11 32.76 15.03
N ILE A 86 -2.52 33.82 14.48
CA ILE A 86 -1.92 33.79 13.13
C ILE A 86 -0.80 32.76 13.06
N VAL A 87 0.10 32.73 14.04
CA VAL A 87 1.20 31.75 14.09
C VAL A 87 0.69 30.32 14.23
N ILE A 88 -0.28 30.07 15.11
CA ILE A 88 -0.90 28.76 15.30
C ILE A 88 -1.59 28.30 14.00
N TYR A 89 -2.34 29.20 13.35
CA TYR A 89 -2.97 28.95 12.06
C TYR A 89 -1.92 28.56 11.01
N PHE A 90 -0.83 29.30 10.91
CA PHE A 90 0.24 29.05 9.93
C PHE A 90 0.98 27.72 10.20
N LEU A 91 1.22 27.39 11.47
CA LEU A 91 1.83 26.11 11.86
C LEU A 91 0.91 24.93 11.56
N ARG A 92 -0.40 25.09 11.79
CA ARG A 92 -1.40 24.07 11.47
C ARG A 92 -1.51 23.84 9.98
N GLU A 93 -1.61 24.92 9.19
CA GLU A 93 -1.71 24.84 7.73
C GLU A 93 -0.48 24.15 7.13
N ARG A 94 0.73 24.47 7.63
CA ARG A 94 1.96 23.81 7.20
C ARG A 94 1.96 22.32 7.55
N LYS A 95 1.42 21.92 8.70
CA LYS A 95 1.35 20.51 9.12
C LYS A 95 0.34 19.73 8.28
N ILE A 96 -0.82 20.32 7.99
CA ILE A 96 -1.86 19.74 7.14
C ILE A 96 -1.34 19.64 5.71
N ALA A 97 -0.79 20.71 5.14
CA ALA A 97 -0.21 20.68 3.80
C ALA A 97 0.92 19.66 3.65
N LEU A 98 1.71 19.38 4.69
CA LEU A 98 2.74 18.33 4.64
C LEU A 98 2.16 16.91 4.79
N GLY A 99 1.11 16.73 5.61
CA GLY A 99 0.43 15.44 5.80
C GLY A 99 -0.43 15.06 4.59
N ASP A 100 -1.29 15.98 4.14
CA ASP A 100 -2.19 15.79 3.01
C ASP A 100 -1.42 15.56 1.71
N ASN A 101 -0.27 16.23 1.51
CA ASN A 101 0.57 15.97 0.33
C ASN A 101 1.21 14.58 0.37
N PHE A 102 1.58 14.07 1.55
CA PHE A 102 2.17 12.73 1.66
C PHE A 102 1.12 11.65 1.42
N GLU A 103 -0.06 11.77 2.02
CA GLU A 103 -1.17 10.82 1.80
C GLU A 103 -1.67 10.86 0.35
N MET A 104 -1.87 12.06 -0.21
CA MET A 104 -2.29 12.23 -1.60
C MET A 104 -1.22 11.76 -2.60
N GLU A 105 0.08 11.95 -2.32
CA GLU A 105 1.16 11.39 -3.15
C GLU A 105 1.15 9.85 -3.09
N HIS A 106 0.86 9.28 -1.92
CA HIS A 106 0.81 7.84 -1.74
C HIS A 106 -0.36 7.18 -2.47
N GLU A 107 -1.55 7.77 -2.38
CA GLU A 107 -2.73 7.33 -3.12
C GLU A 107 -2.51 7.42 -4.64
N ASN A 108 -1.95 8.54 -5.12
CA ASN A 108 -1.63 8.70 -6.54
C ASN A 108 -0.60 7.66 -7.05
N LYS A 109 0.34 7.22 -6.20
CA LYS A 109 1.30 6.16 -6.55
C LYS A 109 0.63 4.80 -6.64
N LEU A 110 -0.34 4.51 -5.77
CA LEU A 110 -1.09 3.24 -5.74
C LEU A 110 -2.06 3.10 -6.93
N GLU A 111 -2.61 4.21 -7.44
CA GLU A 111 -3.46 4.23 -8.64
C GLU A 111 -2.68 4.01 -9.95
N HIS A 112 -1.35 4.04 -9.90
CA HIS A 112 -0.53 3.79 -11.07
C HIS A 112 -0.66 2.34 -11.55
N ASP A 113 -0.68 2.12 -12.88
CA ASP A 113 -0.76 0.81 -13.56
C ASP A 113 0.29 -0.24 -13.11
N ILE A 114 1.26 0.18 -12.31
CA ILE A 114 2.28 -0.69 -11.74
C ILE A 114 1.73 -1.55 -10.58
N PHE A 115 0.70 -1.06 -9.87
CA PHE A 115 0.14 -1.71 -8.68
C PHE A 115 -1.29 -2.21 -8.85
N SER A 116 -1.86 -2.12 -10.05
CA SER A 116 -3.25 -2.49 -10.35
C SER A 116 -3.62 -3.92 -9.93
N THR A 117 -2.64 -4.83 -9.85
CA THR A 117 -2.84 -6.22 -9.41
C THR A 117 -2.48 -6.50 -7.94
N ALA A 118 -1.86 -5.56 -7.24
CA ALA A 118 -1.34 -5.75 -5.89
C ALA A 118 -2.36 -5.29 -4.83
N LYS A 119 -2.91 -6.24 -4.06
CA LYS A 119 -3.98 -5.96 -3.08
C LYS A 119 -3.45 -5.53 -1.71
N ASN A 120 -2.26 -6.01 -1.35
CA ASN A 120 -1.68 -5.90 -0.01
C ASN A 120 -0.53 -4.89 0.03
N MET A 121 -0.25 -4.19 -1.07
CA MET A 121 0.87 -3.26 -1.17
C MET A 121 0.74 -2.07 -0.20
N HIS A 122 -0.50 -1.67 0.12
CA HIS A 122 -0.80 -0.60 1.07
C HIS A 122 -0.32 -0.86 2.52
N ILE A 123 0.13 -2.08 2.83
CA ILE A 123 0.61 -2.45 4.17
C ILE A 123 1.92 -1.73 4.54
N ASP A 124 2.79 -1.42 3.57
CA ASP A 124 4.03 -0.68 3.85
C ASP A 124 4.34 0.36 2.76
N ALA A 125 4.25 1.63 3.14
CA ALA A 125 4.50 2.75 2.24
C ALA A 125 5.95 2.80 1.73
N SER A 126 6.92 2.32 2.53
CA SER A 126 8.34 2.33 2.14
C SER A 126 8.61 1.37 0.98
N ILE A 127 7.87 0.25 0.89
CA ILE A 127 7.97 -0.68 -0.24
C ILE A 127 7.43 -0.04 -1.52
N ILE A 128 6.33 0.70 -1.43
CA ILE A 128 5.75 1.42 -2.58
C ILE A 128 6.71 2.47 -3.09
N ASP A 129 7.30 3.27 -2.19
CA ASP A 129 8.29 4.28 -2.56
C ASP A 129 9.52 3.66 -3.21
N LEU A 130 10.01 2.53 -2.68
CA LEU A 130 11.13 1.80 -3.26
C LEU A 130 10.77 1.28 -4.67
N LEU A 131 9.62 0.63 -4.84
CA LEU A 131 9.15 0.15 -6.15
C LEU A 131 8.95 1.29 -7.16
N PHE A 132 8.46 2.44 -6.71
CA PHE A 132 8.29 3.61 -7.55
C PHE A 132 9.65 4.22 -7.95
N SER A 133 10.65 4.20 -7.06
CA SER A 133 12.01 4.67 -7.36
C SER A 133 12.70 3.88 -8.48
N ILE A 134 12.27 2.64 -8.69
CA ILE A 134 12.77 1.73 -9.73
C ILE A 134 11.79 1.52 -10.87
N LYS A 135 10.71 2.32 -10.98
CA LYS A 135 9.67 2.14 -12.01
C LYS A 135 10.20 2.14 -13.43
N GLU A 136 11.29 2.88 -13.68
CA GLU A 136 11.96 2.96 -14.99
C GLU A 136 12.51 1.59 -15.42
N TYR A 137 12.77 0.67 -14.49
CA TYR A 137 13.27 -0.67 -14.76
C TYR A 137 12.22 -1.57 -15.44
N LYS A 138 10.93 -1.24 -15.29
CA LYS A 138 9.83 -1.90 -16.02
C LYS A 138 10.01 -1.82 -17.54
N ASN A 139 10.63 -0.75 -18.05
CA ASN A 139 10.85 -0.57 -19.48
C ASN A 139 11.91 -1.52 -20.05
N TYR A 140 12.83 -2.00 -19.21
CA TYR A 140 13.89 -2.93 -19.62
C TYR A 140 13.44 -4.38 -19.51
N ASN A 141 12.69 -4.71 -18.45
CA ASN A 141 12.17 -6.06 -18.24
C ASN A 141 10.81 -6.03 -17.52
N PRO A 142 9.70 -5.85 -18.26
CA PRO A 142 8.38 -5.69 -17.67
C PRO A 142 7.90 -6.95 -16.95
N GLU A 143 8.25 -8.14 -17.46
CA GLU A 143 7.86 -9.43 -16.88
C GLU A 143 8.47 -9.63 -15.49
N VAL A 144 9.78 -9.38 -15.35
CA VAL A 144 10.46 -9.48 -14.06
C VAL A 144 9.94 -8.42 -13.08
N PHE A 145 9.56 -7.25 -13.56
CA PHE A 145 8.94 -6.22 -12.72
C PHE A 145 7.57 -6.66 -12.16
N VAL A 146 6.74 -7.28 -13.00
CA VAL A 146 5.44 -7.83 -12.56
C VAL A 146 5.65 -8.99 -11.58
N LEU A 147 6.65 -9.85 -11.79
CA LEU A 147 6.99 -10.91 -10.84
C LEU A 147 7.46 -10.35 -9.50
N LEU A 148 8.31 -9.32 -9.52
CA LEU A 148 8.79 -8.64 -8.31
C LEU A 148 7.62 -8.13 -7.46
N THR A 149 6.74 -7.32 -8.06
CA THR A 149 5.56 -6.75 -7.38
C THR A 149 4.64 -7.85 -6.85
N LYS A 150 4.42 -8.92 -7.63
CA LYS A 150 3.62 -10.07 -7.19
C LYS A 150 4.25 -10.82 -6.01
N HIS A 151 5.57 -11.01 -5.99
CA HIS A 151 6.24 -11.70 -4.87
C HIS A 151 6.19 -10.89 -3.58
N ILE A 152 6.33 -9.57 -3.69
CA ILE A 152 6.15 -8.64 -2.57
C ILE A 152 4.70 -8.67 -2.07
N ASP A 153 3.71 -8.57 -2.96
CA ASP A 153 2.31 -8.62 -2.58
C ASP A 153 1.93 -9.92 -1.86
N ASN A 154 2.45 -11.07 -2.32
CA ASN A 154 2.23 -12.34 -1.64
C ASN A 154 2.92 -12.42 -0.27
N LEU A 155 4.09 -11.80 -0.11
CA LEU A 155 4.76 -11.72 1.20
C LEU A 155 3.91 -10.89 2.18
N LEU A 156 3.43 -9.72 1.74
CA LEU A 156 2.56 -8.85 2.53
C LEU A 156 1.21 -9.49 2.82
N ARG A 157 0.67 -10.28 1.90
CA ARG A 157 -0.53 -11.09 2.14
C ARG A 157 -0.33 -12.07 3.29
N ILE A 158 0.80 -12.79 3.32
CA ILE A 158 1.10 -13.74 4.40
C ILE A 158 1.18 -13.03 5.75
N GLU A 159 1.77 -11.84 5.80
CA GLU A 159 1.77 -11.02 7.01
C GLU A 159 0.35 -10.68 7.47
N SER A 160 -0.50 -10.18 6.56
CA SER A 160 -1.91 -9.87 6.88
C SER A 160 -2.70 -11.11 7.31
N ASP A 161 -2.47 -12.25 6.69
CA ASP A 161 -3.12 -13.51 7.04
C ASP A 161 -2.69 -13.97 8.44
N LEU A 162 -1.41 -13.82 8.79
CA LEU A 162 -0.91 -14.09 10.14
C LEU A 162 -1.50 -13.14 11.18
N GLU A 163 -1.66 -11.86 10.87
CA GLU A 163 -2.32 -10.91 11.78
C GLU A 163 -3.76 -11.30 12.11
N LYS A 164 -4.48 -11.89 11.14
CA LYS A 164 -5.85 -12.39 11.32
C LYS A 164 -5.91 -13.72 12.10
N GLY A 165 -4.78 -14.39 12.29
CA GLY A 165 -4.67 -15.70 12.89
C GLY A 165 -4.82 -16.81 11.85
N THR A 166 -3.80 -17.67 11.73
CA THR A 166 -3.82 -18.84 10.85
C THR A 166 -3.64 -20.11 11.66
N MET A 167 -4.18 -21.22 11.16
CA MET A 167 -4.03 -22.53 11.79
C MET A 167 -2.59 -23.09 11.71
N TYR A 168 -1.78 -22.67 10.72
CA TYR A 168 -0.45 -23.22 10.48
C TYR A 168 0.61 -22.10 10.31
N PRO A 169 0.95 -21.38 11.40
CA PRO A 169 1.81 -20.19 11.34
C PRO A 169 3.22 -20.47 10.78
N TYR A 170 3.85 -21.58 11.17
CA TYR A 170 5.19 -21.92 10.68
C TYR A 170 5.22 -22.32 9.20
N HIS A 171 4.17 -22.96 8.69
CA HIS A 171 4.07 -23.25 7.26
C HIS A 171 3.95 -21.95 6.44
N MET A 172 3.18 -20.99 6.93
CA MET A 172 3.11 -19.66 6.34
C MET A 172 4.47 -18.93 6.40
N PHE A 173 5.21 -19.05 7.49
CA PHE A 173 6.56 -18.52 7.61
C PHE A 173 7.55 -19.17 6.60
N ASP A 174 7.43 -20.47 6.34
CA ASP A 174 8.24 -21.16 5.32
C ASP A 174 7.92 -20.68 3.90
N ILE A 175 6.63 -20.46 3.61
CA ILE A 175 6.20 -19.84 2.34
C ILE A 175 6.73 -18.40 2.24
N ALA A 176 6.69 -17.63 3.33
CA ALA A 176 7.21 -16.26 3.36
C ALA A 176 8.72 -16.22 3.04
N LYS A 177 9.53 -17.13 3.60
CA LYS A 177 10.95 -17.27 3.24
C LYS A 177 11.14 -17.52 1.73
N THR A 178 10.26 -18.32 1.13
CA THR A 178 10.29 -18.59 -0.31
C THR A 178 9.99 -17.32 -1.11
N PHE A 179 8.98 -16.55 -0.74
CA PHE A 179 8.68 -15.27 -1.42
C PHE A 179 9.78 -14.24 -1.22
N HIS A 180 10.34 -14.12 -0.01
CA HIS A 180 11.51 -13.26 0.26
C HIS A 180 12.67 -13.56 -0.70
N LYS A 181 13.05 -14.83 -0.85
CA LYS A 181 14.11 -15.26 -1.77
C LYS A 181 13.74 -14.96 -3.23
N LYS A 182 12.50 -15.23 -3.64
CA LYS A 182 12.02 -14.95 -5.00
C LYS A 182 12.02 -13.45 -5.31
N THR A 183 11.66 -12.60 -4.35
CA THR A 183 11.73 -11.14 -4.46
C THR A 183 13.16 -10.69 -4.70
N LEU A 184 14.12 -11.11 -3.86
CA LEU A 184 15.54 -10.74 -4.04
C LEU A 184 16.09 -11.21 -5.39
N ASN A 185 15.78 -12.44 -5.80
CA ASN A 185 16.17 -12.95 -7.11
C ASN A 185 15.59 -12.10 -8.25
N ALA A 186 14.32 -11.69 -8.16
CA ALA A 186 13.70 -10.82 -9.16
C ALA A 186 14.37 -9.44 -9.22
N VAL A 187 14.74 -8.85 -8.08
CA VAL A 187 15.51 -7.59 -8.04
C VAL A 187 16.86 -7.76 -8.74
N HIS A 188 17.58 -8.85 -8.45
CA HIS A 188 18.86 -9.15 -9.12
C HIS A 188 18.68 -9.31 -10.63
N SER A 189 17.72 -10.11 -11.08
CA SER A 189 17.43 -10.29 -12.52
C SER A 189 17.07 -8.97 -13.21
N MET A 190 16.33 -8.11 -12.52
CA MET A 190 15.98 -6.78 -13.02
C MET A 190 17.21 -5.89 -13.18
N ILE A 191 18.07 -5.84 -12.16
CA ILE A 191 19.33 -5.08 -12.19
C ILE A 191 20.23 -5.54 -13.34
N HIS A 192 20.33 -6.86 -13.56
CA HIS A 192 21.12 -7.41 -14.67
C HIS A 192 20.54 -7.14 -16.05
N SER A 193 19.25 -6.78 -16.15
CA SER A 193 18.61 -6.43 -17.42
C SER A 193 18.90 -4.99 -17.86
N ILE A 194 19.49 -4.16 -16.99
CA ILE A 194 19.74 -2.74 -17.23
C ILE A 194 21.12 -2.56 -17.87
N PRO A 195 21.25 -1.73 -18.93
CA PRO A 195 22.55 -1.43 -19.53
C PRO A 195 23.48 -0.75 -18.51
N TYR A 196 24.74 -1.19 -18.51
CA TYR A 196 25.74 -0.72 -17.57
C TYR A 196 26.06 0.78 -17.72
N SER A 197 26.15 1.50 -16.61
CA SER A 197 26.66 2.86 -16.54
C SER A 197 27.47 3.08 -15.25
N ARG A 198 28.41 4.03 -15.23
CA ARG A 198 29.25 4.28 -14.04
C ARG A 198 28.45 4.68 -12.79
N ASN A 199 27.26 5.26 -12.98
CA ASN A 199 26.37 5.65 -11.89
C ASN A 199 25.37 4.55 -11.51
N SER A 200 25.19 3.51 -12.33
CA SER A 200 24.21 2.45 -12.08
C SER A 200 24.64 1.53 -10.95
N ASP A 201 25.92 1.18 -10.83
CA ASP A 201 26.37 0.23 -9.80
C ASP A 201 26.07 0.68 -8.38
N LYS A 202 26.35 1.96 -8.07
CA LYS A 202 26.02 2.54 -6.76
C LYS A 202 24.52 2.55 -6.51
N LYS A 203 23.72 2.88 -7.54
CA LYS A 203 22.26 2.89 -7.45
C LYS A 203 21.72 1.47 -7.23
N HIS A 204 22.22 0.49 -7.98
CA HIS A 204 21.83 -0.92 -7.89
C HIS A 204 22.15 -1.52 -6.52
N THR A 205 23.36 -1.29 -6.00
CA THR A 205 23.74 -1.75 -4.65
C THR A 205 22.83 -1.14 -3.58
N LYS A 206 22.55 0.16 -3.67
CA LYS A 206 21.64 0.85 -2.75
C LYS A 206 20.23 0.26 -2.79
N ILE A 207 19.70 0.01 -3.98
CA ILE A 207 18.37 -0.60 -4.16
C ILE A 207 18.32 -2.01 -3.54
N LEU A 208 19.33 -2.84 -3.77
CA LEU A 208 19.41 -4.18 -3.18
C LEU A 208 19.46 -4.14 -1.65
N GLU A 209 20.24 -3.21 -1.10
CA GLU A 209 20.35 -3.02 0.34
C GLU A 209 19.00 -2.57 0.94
N GLU A 210 18.34 -1.58 0.33
CA GLU A 210 17.02 -1.11 0.76
C GLU A 210 15.95 -2.21 0.69
N PHE A 211 15.91 -2.99 -0.40
CA PHE A 211 15.03 -4.16 -0.49
C PHE A 211 15.32 -5.18 0.61
N ASN A 212 16.60 -5.49 0.87
CA ASN A 212 16.96 -6.46 1.89
C ASN A 212 16.54 -6.00 3.29
N ILE A 213 16.76 -4.72 3.63
CA ILE A 213 16.36 -4.13 4.91
C ILE A 213 14.84 -4.18 5.09
N LEU A 214 14.08 -3.70 4.10
CA LEU A 214 12.61 -3.66 4.19
C LEU A 214 12.02 -5.07 4.26
N LEU A 215 12.48 -5.99 3.42
CA LEU A 215 11.98 -7.37 3.44
C LEU A 215 12.39 -8.10 4.73
N ALA A 216 13.57 -7.84 5.29
CA ALA A 216 13.99 -8.41 6.56
C ALA A 216 13.14 -7.91 7.74
N LYS A 217 12.71 -6.65 7.72
CA LYS A 217 11.74 -6.10 8.68
C LYS A 217 10.42 -6.88 8.64
N HIS A 218 9.85 -7.09 7.45
CA HIS A 218 8.63 -7.90 7.29
C HIS A 218 8.83 -9.35 7.73
N MET A 219 9.94 -9.98 7.33
CA MET A 219 10.26 -11.35 7.78
C MET A 219 10.36 -11.47 9.30
N SER A 220 10.92 -10.47 9.96
CA SER A 220 11.03 -10.43 11.42
C SER A 220 9.64 -10.32 12.08
N LYS A 221 8.76 -9.49 11.52
CA LYS A 221 7.37 -9.36 11.98
C LYS A 221 6.57 -10.65 11.76
N ILE A 222 6.67 -11.25 10.57
CA ILE A 222 6.04 -12.55 10.25
C ILE A 222 6.51 -13.62 11.24
N LYS A 223 7.81 -13.70 11.53
CA LYS A 223 8.35 -14.65 12.53
C LYS A 223 7.75 -14.41 13.91
N TYR A 224 7.74 -13.16 14.37
CA TYR A 224 7.16 -12.78 15.65
C TYR A 224 5.67 -13.17 15.74
N LEU A 225 4.89 -12.91 14.69
CA LEU A 225 3.48 -13.29 14.62
C LEU A 225 3.32 -14.82 14.66
N ALA A 226 4.16 -15.56 13.95
CA ALA A 226 4.13 -17.02 13.93
C ALA A 226 4.42 -17.60 15.32
N ASP A 227 5.49 -17.12 15.99
CA ASP A 227 5.86 -17.53 17.35
C ASP A 227 4.75 -17.19 18.36
N LYS A 228 4.11 -16.01 18.21
CA LYS A 228 2.99 -15.58 19.06
C LYS A 228 1.76 -16.48 18.90
N ILE A 229 1.39 -16.84 17.68
CA ILE A 229 0.23 -17.70 17.41
C ILE A 229 0.48 -19.10 17.96
N ASP A 230 1.66 -19.67 17.71
CA ASP A 230 2.01 -21.01 18.19
C ASP A 230 1.97 -21.10 19.72
N ALA A 231 2.40 -20.04 20.42
CA ALA A 231 2.29 -19.98 21.88
C ALA A 231 0.84 -19.96 22.39
N THR A 232 -0.10 -19.37 21.64
CA THR A 232 -1.52 -19.27 22.04
C THR A 232 -2.35 -20.49 21.65
N THR A 233 -2.01 -21.14 20.55
CA THR A 233 -2.66 -22.35 20.06
C THR A 233 -1.57 -23.34 19.69
N PRO A 234 -0.91 -23.96 20.69
CA PRO A 234 0.12 -24.94 20.42
C PRO A 234 -0.52 -26.07 19.62
N ILE A 235 -0.15 -26.16 18.35
CA ILE A 235 -0.62 -27.24 17.48
C ILE A 235 -0.13 -28.52 18.14
N ASN A 236 -1.04 -29.45 18.44
CA ASN A 236 -0.67 -30.74 18.97
C ASN A 236 0.20 -31.47 17.92
N THR A 237 1.52 -31.34 18.06
CA THR A 237 2.52 -31.90 17.13
C THR A 237 2.47 -33.42 17.11
N ALA A 238 1.82 -34.07 18.09
CA ALA A 238 1.56 -35.51 18.07
C ALA A 238 0.59 -35.94 16.95
N SER A 239 -0.17 -35.01 16.38
CA SER A 239 -1.08 -35.25 15.24
C SER A 239 -0.48 -34.89 13.88
N ARG A 240 0.77 -34.41 13.82
CA ARG A 240 1.44 -34.20 12.54
C ARG A 240 1.65 -35.57 11.88
N PRO A 241 1.19 -35.78 10.63
CA PRO A 241 1.61 -36.94 9.87
C PRO A 241 3.14 -36.93 9.85
N LYS A 242 3.75 -38.06 10.25
CA LYS A 242 5.18 -38.25 10.05
C LYS A 242 5.39 -38.28 8.53
N TYR A 243 5.86 -37.17 7.97
CA TYR A 243 6.41 -37.19 6.62
C TYR A 243 7.69 -38.02 6.71
N ASP A 244 7.69 -39.17 6.06
CA ASP A 244 8.91 -39.93 5.86
C ASP A 244 9.70 -39.20 4.77
N ASP A 245 10.84 -38.60 5.15
CA ASP A 245 11.72 -37.89 4.21
C ASP A 245 12.33 -38.84 3.16
N LYS A 246 12.08 -40.15 3.28
CA LYS A 246 12.39 -41.15 2.28
C LYS A 246 11.22 -41.28 1.31
N VAL A 247 11.20 -40.40 0.30
CA VAL A 247 10.46 -40.71 -0.93
C VAL A 247 11.18 -41.88 -1.60
N SER A 248 10.74 -43.10 -1.29
CA SER A 248 11.11 -44.29 -2.04
C SER A 248 10.52 -44.14 -3.44
N GLY A 249 11.33 -44.27 -4.49
CA GLY A 249 10.88 -44.24 -5.89
C GLY A 249 9.96 -45.41 -6.28
N GLN A 250 9.39 -46.12 -5.31
CA GLN A 250 8.45 -47.24 -5.45
C GLN A 250 7.16 -46.96 -4.68
N ASP A 251 6.78 -45.70 -4.51
CA ASP A 251 5.49 -45.37 -3.92
C ASP A 251 4.39 -45.63 -4.96
N SER A 252 3.59 -46.67 -4.74
CA SER A 252 2.48 -47.08 -5.62
C SER A 252 1.45 -45.97 -5.88
N ILE A 253 1.41 -44.95 -5.01
CA ILE A 253 0.53 -43.77 -5.16
C ILE A 253 1.08 -42.80 -6.22
N TYR A 254 2.40 -42.82 -6.48
CA TYR A 254 3.07 -41.96 -7.45
C TYR A 254 2.75 -42.37 -8.90
N GLU A 255 2.69 -43.68 -9.17
CA GLU A 255 2.36 -44.22 -10.49
C GLU A 255 0.88 -44.03 -10.87
N GLN A 256 -0.03 -43.91 -9.89
CA GLN A 256 -1.47 -43.76 -10.17
C GLN A 256 -1.91 -42.33 -10.48
N ASN A 257 -1.13 -41.31 -10.09
CA ASN A 257 -1.56 -39.90 -10.17
C ASN A 257 -0.82 -39.07 -11.23
N TYR A 258 0.23 -39.61 -11.85
CA TYR A 258 0.99 -38.90 -12.87
C TYR A 258 1.02 -39.73 -14.16
N GLU A 259 0.08 -39.43 -15.07
CA GLU A 259 0.21 -39.84 -16.47
C GLU A 259 1.36 -39.02 -17.09
N PHE A 260 2.56 -39.59 -17.11
CA PHE A 260 3.62 -39.08 -17.95
C PHE A 260 3.18 -39.28 -19.40
N PHE A 261 3.07 -38.18 -20.15
CA PHE A 261 2.73 -38.19 -21.58
C PHE A 261 3.61 -39.22 -22.32
N ASN A 262 2.99 -40.29 -22.81
CA ASN A 262 3.59 -41.25 -23.75
C ASN A 262 3.69 -40.63 -25.15
#